data_AF-A0A956YSA7-F1
#
_entry.id   AF-A0A956YSA7-F1
#
_cell.length_a   1.000
_cell.length_b   1.000
_cell.length_c   1.000
_cell.angle_alpha   90.00
_cell.angle_beta   90.00
_cell.angle_gamma   90.00
#
_symmetry.space_group_name_H-M   'P 1'
#
loop_
_entity.id
_entity.type
_entity.pdbx_description
1 polymer ?
#
loop_
_entity_poly.entity_id
_entity_poly.type
_entity_poly.pdbx_seq_one_letter_code
_entity_poly.pdbx_strand_id
1 'polypeptide(L)' 'MIKNNRIRQLPRNIWVLTGGSFLTDISSEMIVHLIPLFLANILGVRTVTIGLIEGVAETTA' A
#
# COMPACT_ATOMS: atom_id res chain seq x y z
N MET A 1 -7.18 -35.19 20.51
CA MET A 1 -6.33 -34.09 20.00
C MET A 1 -6.86 -33.67 18.63
N ILE A 2 -7.79 -32.70 18.58
CA ILE A 2 -8.42 -32.27 17.31
C ILE A 2 -7.48 -31.29 16.63
N LYS A 3 -6.76 -31.74 15.60
CA LYS A 3 -5.88 -30.90 14.77
C LYS A 3 -6.76 -30.12 13.79
N ASN A 4 -7.36 -29.04 14.29
CA ASN A 4 -8.39 -28.29 13.56
C ASN A 4 -7.73 -27.32 12.55
N ASN A 5 -7.34 -27.85 11.38
CA ASN A 5 -6.67 -27.07 10.35
C ASN A 5 -7.67 -26.31 9.45
N ARG A 6 -8.61 -25.57 10.06
CA ARG A 6 -9.71 -24.87 9.37
C ARG A 6 -9.24 -23.91 8.28
N ILE A 7 -8.03 -23.35 8.45
CA ILE A 7 -7.43 -22.40 7.51
C ILE A 7 -7.12 -23.08 6.17
N ARG A 8 -6.65 -24.34 6.17
CA ARG A 8 -6.37 -25.11 4.93
C ARG A 8 -7.63 -25.63 4.23
N GLN A 9 -8.79 -25.57 4.86
CA GLN A 9 -10.07 -25.99 4.25
C GLN A 9 -10.76 -24.84 3.50
N LEU A 10 -10.21 -23.63 3.54
CA LEU A 10 -10.79 -22.49 2.81
C LEU A 10 -10.69 -22.73 1.29
N PRO A 11 -11.75 -22.38 0.53
CA PRO A 11 -11.74 -22.43 -0.93
C PRO A 11 -10.53 -21.71 -1.54
N ARG A 12 -9.97 -22.26 -2.62
CA ARG A 12 -8.78 -21.72 -3.30
C ARG A 12 -8.92 -20.25 -3.69
N ASN A 13 -10.13 -19.81 -4.03
CA ASN A 13 -10.41 -18.42 -4.39
C ASN A 13 -10.13 -17.45 -3.22
N ILE A 14 -10.38 -17.87 -1.98
CA ILE A 14 -10.13 -17.03 -0.80
C ILE A 14 -8.63 -16.81 -0.64
N TRP A 15 -7.80 -17.84 -0.83
CA TRP A 15 -6.35 -17.70 -0.76
C TRP A 15 -5.78 -16.73 -1.80
N VAL A 16 -6.29 -16.79 -3.03
CA VAL A 16 -5.90 -15.86 -4.10
C VAL A 16 -6.34 -14.43 -3.77
N LEU A 17 -7.57 -14.25 -3.27
CA LEU A 17 -8.08 -12.93 -2.89
C LEU A 17 -7.33 -12.34 -1.69
N THR A 18 -7.05 -13.13 -0.64
CA THR A 18 -6.28 -12.67 0.51
C THR A 18 -4.86 -12.28 0.11
N GLY A 19 -4.19 -13.11 -0.69
CA GLY A 19 -2.84 -12.80 -1.17
C GLY A 19 -2.82 -11.56 -2.07
N GLY A 20 -3.76 -11.46 -3.02
CA GLY A 20 -3.90 -10.31 -3.90
C GLY A 20 -4.20 -9.03 -3.13
N SER A 21 -5.20 -9.06 -2.23
CA SER A 21 -5.57 -7.91 -1.39
C SER A 21 -4.43 -7.45 -0.50
N PHE A 22 -3.67 -8.37 0.08
CA PHE A 22 -2.51 -8.05 0.91
C PHE A 22 -1.42 -7.33 0.10
N LEU A 23 -1.14 -7.79 -1.13
CA LEU A 23 -0.19 -7.12 -2.01
C LEU A 23 -0.71 -5.76 -2.47
N THR A 24 -2.00 -5.63 -2.73
CA THR A 24 -2.63 -4.35 -3.04
C THR A 24 -2.48 -3.36 -1.90
N ASP A 25 -2.76 -3.78 -0.67
CA ASP A 25 -2.66 -2.94 0.53
C ASP A 25 -1.23 -2.41 0.75
N ILE A 26 -0.23 -3.31 0.65
CA ILE A 26 1.19 -2.93 0.70
C ILE A 26 1.53 -1.94 -0.42
N SER A 27 1.09 -2.23 -1.66
CA SER A 27 1.43 -1.40 -2.80
C SER A 27 0.79 -0.01 -2.71
N SER A 28 -0.43 0.11 -2.21
CA SER A 28 -1.09 1.41 -2.07
C SER A 28 -0.41 2.28 -1.02
N GLU A 29 -0.06 1.71 0.14
CA GLU A 29 0.65 2.46 1.20
C GLU A 29 2.07 2.86 0.79
N MET A 30 2.77 2.00 0.06
CA MET A 30 4.12 2.32 -0.44
C MET A 30 4.13 3.55 -1.35
N ILE A 31 3.12 3.74 -2.21
CA ILE A 31 3.09 4.87 -3.16
C ILE A 31 3.08 6.22 -2.43
N VAL A 32 2.37 6.31 -1.31
CA VAL A 32 2.25 7.54 -0.52
C VAL A 32 3.63 8.01 -0.02
N HIS A 33 4.53 7.08 0.30
CA HIS A 33 5.88 7.42 0.78
C HIS A 33 6.92 7.50 -0.35
N LEU A 34 6.79 6.69 -1.40
CA LEU A 34 7.75 6.67 -2.49
C LEU A 34 7.67 7.90 -3.39
N ILE A 35 6.48 8.47 -3.62
CA ILE A 35 6.33 9.67 -4.46
C ILE A 35 7.11 10.87 -3.87
N PRO A 36 6.95 11.25 -2.58
CA PRO A 36 7.73 12.31 -1.96
C PRO A 36 9.25 12.07 -2.06
N LEU A 37 9.69 10.83 -1.79
CA LEU A 37 11.09 10.46 -1.86
C LEU A 37 11.66 10.58 -3.29
N PHE A 38 10.89 10.19 -4.29
CA PHE A 38 11.28 10.32 -5.70
C PHE A 38 11.36 11.79 -6.13
N LEU A 39 10.37 12.59 -5.76
CA LEU A 39 10.32 14.03 -6.04
C LEU A 39 11.53 14.75 -5.42
N ALA A 40 11.89 14.42 -4.18
CA ALA A 40 13.02 15.04 -3.49
C ALA A 40 14.38 14.59 -4.04
N ASN A 41 14.60 13.27 -4.16
CA ASN A 41 15.93 12.72 -4.40
C ASN A 41 16.30 12.62 -5.89
N ILE A 42 15.33 12.34 -6.77
CA ILE A 42 15.59 12.12 -8.19
C ILE A 42 15.27 13.36 -9.01
N LEU A 43 14.10 13.97 -8.77
CA LEU A 43 13.66 15.15 -9.52
C LEU A 43 14.12 16.48 -8.90
N GLY A 44 14.65 16.47 -7.68
CA GLY A 44 15.16 17.67 -7.01
C GLY A 44 14.08 18.71 -6.70
N VAL A 45 12.82 18.28 -6.55
CA VAL A 45 11.70 19.16 -6.22
C VAL A 45 11.86 19.71 -4.81
N ARG A 46 11.54 21.00 -4.64
CA ARG A 46 11.63 21.67 -3.33
C ARG A 46 10.62 21.09 -2.35
N THR A 47 11.04 20.93 -1.10
CA THR A 47 10.22 20.37 -0.01
C THR A 47 8.89 21.10 0.19
N VAL A 48 8.85 22.43 -0.01
CA VAL A 48 7.61 23.21 0.09
C VAL A 48 6.55 22.79 -0.95
N THR A 49 6.99 22.43 -2.16
CA THR A 49 6.10 21.98 -3.24
C THR A 49 5.62 20.57 -2.97
N ILE A 50 6.50 19.70 -2.45
CA ILE A 50 6.14 18.34 -2.03
C ILE A 50 5.08 18.38 -0.93
N GLY A 51 5.26 19.21 0.09
CA GLY A 51 4.27 19.38 1.17
C GLY A 51 2.93 19.94 0.67
N LEU A 52 2.94 20.79 -0.36
CA LEU A 52 1.71 21.27 -1.02
C LEU A 52 0.98 20.13 -1.75
N ILE A 53 1.72 19.26 -2.44
CA ILE A 53 1.17 18.07 -3.10
C ILE A 53 0.59 17.11 -2.08
N GLU A 54 1.33 16.80 -1.01
CA GLU A 54 0.84 15.93 0.07
C GLU A 54 -0.40 16.50 0.75
N GLY A 55 -0.42 17.80 1.05
CA GLY A 55 -1.59 18.43 1.68
C GLY A 55 -2.86 18.41 0.82
N VAL A 56 -2.72 18.60 -0.50
CA VAL A 56 -3.85 18.46 -1.43
C VAL A 56 -4.30 17.00 -1.55
N ALA A 57 -3.35 16.07 -1.59
CA ALA A 57 -3.64 14.63 -1.63
C ALA A 57 -4.43 14.19 -0.40
N GLU A 58 -4.01 14.60 0.80
CA GLU A 58 -4.69 14.28 2.07
C GLU A 58 -6.08 14.92 2.19
N THR A 59 -6.28 16.11 1.59
CA THR A 59 -7.61 16.76 1.59
C THR A 59 -8.60 16.10 0.63
N THR A 60 -8.11 15.36 -0.37
CA THR A 60 -8.95 14.72 -1.41
C THR A 60 -9.21 13.24 -1.12
N ALA A 61 -8.30 12.58 -0.39
CA ALA A 61 -8.42 11.21 0.07
C ALA A 61 -9.56 11.06 1.09
#